data_AF-V5H0L9-F1
#
_entry.id   AF-V5H0L9-F1
#
_cell.length_a   1.000
_cell.length_b   1.000
_cell.length_c   1.000
_cell.angle_alpha   90.00
_cell.angle_beta   90.00
_cell.angle_gamma   90.00
#
_symmetry.space_group_name_H-M   'P 1'
#
loop_
_entity.id
_entity.type
_entity.pdbx_description
1 polymer ?
#
loop_
_entity_poly.entity_id
_entity_poly.type
_entity_poly.pdbx_seq_one_letter_code
_entity_poly.pdbx_strand_id
1 'polypeptide(L)'
;MWIPTKIKKYGVAIYNWKGDTKFGLPLEIGDTVQILEECQGWYRGFSTKNRAIKGIFPQSYIHLKPCKVDNEGLFESVVPVEDPVVREVTLVLREWGRIWKEIFVERNHYKFETVGKVMRDLLEWRRQLVSGTLTHDQTRELKLKIIQKIDWGNRKLGLDLVPRQGAQMVEPDSMSVVELYHVHVASAENTQGVSARGTIKKKEQKKTLTHHLYFCMRDFGHHVGEDTEIYFSLYDAGKQKFITERFLVKISKEGFSNYIEKLHSNCTVFTDLGNADLNKDIYVVAHVMRIGKMLYSDSSKKTEKAVAQQQVFKRPHGVAVQNLGDYLTSKE
;
A
#
# COMPACT_ATOMS: atom_id res chain seq x y z
N MET A 1 -9.90 -11.90 42.28
CA MET A 1 -10.09 -10.70 41.43
C MET A 1 -9.23 -10.89 40.18
N TRP A 2 -9.71 -10.51 39.00
CA TRP A 2 -8.94 -10.59 37.75
C TRP A 2 -7.89 -9.49 37.70
N ILE A 3 -6.67 -9.86 37.32
CA ILE A 3 -5.51 -8.95 37.27
C ILE A 3 -4.96 -8.96 35.85
N PRO A 4 -4.78 -7.79 35.19
CA PRO A 4 -4.16 -7.72 33.88
C PRO A 4 -2.75 -8.32 33.88
N THR A 5 -2.46 -9.20 32.94
CA THR A 5 -1.11 -9.78 32.80
C THR A 5 -0.20 -8.76 32.13
N LYS A 6 1.03 -8.60 32.65
CA LYS A 6 2.06 -7.74 32.03
C LYS A 6 3.01 -8.53 31.11
N ILE A 7 3.38 -9.74 31.54
CA ILE A 7 4.41 -10.57 30.88
C ILE A 7 3.77 -11.77 30.17
N LYS A 8 2.81 -12.42 30.83
CA LYS A 8 2.12 -13.61 30.32
C LYS A 8 1.06 -13.20 29.30
N LYS A 9 1.50 -12.90 28.08
CA LYS A 9 0.64 -12.35 27.02
C LYS A 9 0.32 -13.33 25.90
N TYR A 10 1.14 -14.37 25.74
CA TYR A 10 0.98 -15.36 24.68
C TYR A 10 1.23 -16.77 25.18
N GLY A 11 0.42 -17.72 24.70
CA GLY A 11 0.58 -19.12 25.03
C GLY A 11 -0.04 -20.05 24.01
N VAL A 12 0.24 -21.33 24.17
CA VAL A 12 -0.31 -22.42 23.36
C VAL A 12 -1.00 -23.43 24.26
N ALA A 13 -2.19 -23.85 23.89
CA ALA A 13 -2.90 -24.92 24.57
C ALA A 13 -2.12 -26.23 24.43
N ILE A 14 -1.79 -26.87 25.54
CA ILE A 14 -1.11 -28.18 25.59
C ILE A 14 -2.08 -29.34 25.79
N TYR A 15 -3.36 -29.04 25.99
CA TYR A 15 -4.40 -30.05 26.14
C TYR A 15 -5.75 -29.52 25.63
N ASN A 16 -6.64 -30.42 25.23
CA ASN A 16 -7.99 -30.07 24.82
C ASN A 16 -8.82 -29.67 26.05
N TRP A 17 -9.51 -28.52 25.96
CA TRP A 17 -10.43 -28.05 26.98
C TRP A 17 -11.76 -27.68 26.36
N LYS A 18 -12.84 -28.32 26.80
CA LYS A 18 -14.17 -28.20 26.20
C LYS A 18 -14.87 -26.86 26.47
N GLY A 19 -14.44 -26.13 27.49
CA GLY A 19 -15.10 -24.87 27.87
C GLY A 19 -16.39 -25.04 28.66
N ASP A 20 -16.59 -26.19 29.33
CA ASP A 20 -17.80 -26.56 30.08
C ASP A 20 -17.96 -25.77 31.40
N THR A 21 -17.69 -24.47 31.39
CA THR A 21 -17.88 -23.56 32.52
C THR A 21 -18.41 -22.21 32.02
N LYS A 22 -18.97 -21.43 32.95
CA LYS A 22 -19.50 -20.10 32.61
C LYS A 22 -18.37 -19.22 32.06
N PHE A 23 -18.56 -18.67 30.87
CA PHE A 23 -17.56 -17.90 30.11
C PHE A 23 -16.33 -18.69 29.66
N GLY A 24 -16.40 -20.02 29.63
CA GLY A 24 -15.30 -20.83 29.15
C GLY A 24 -15.07 -20.67 27.65
N LEU A 25 -13.80 -20.47 27.27
CA LEU A 25 -13.34 -20.46 25.88
C LEU A 25 -12.81 -21.84 25.47
N PRO A 26 -13.54 -22.66 24.68
CA PRO A 26 -13.03 -23.96 24.25
C PRO A 26 -11.68 -23.84 23.53
N LEU A 27 -10.75 -24.74 23.84
CA LEU A 27 -9.41 -24.78 23.25
C LEU A 27 -9.08 -26.20 22.80
N GLU A 28 -8.48 -26.31 21.63
CA GLU A 28 -7.85 -27.55 21.16
C GLU A 28 -6.35 -27.49 21.36
N ILE A 29 -5.72 -28.65 21.53
CA ILE A 29 -4.27 -28.77 21.63
C ILE A 29 -3.59 -28.09 20.42
N GLY A 30 -2.64 -27.21 20.70
CA GLY A 30 -1.96 -26.39 19.70
C GLY A 30 -2.67 -25.06 19.39
N ASP A 31 -3.81 -24.75 19.98
CA ASP A 31 -4.42 -23.43 19.85
C ASP A 31 -3.57 -22.35 20.51
N THR A 32 -3.36 -21.27 19.76
CA THR A 32 -2.57 -20.13 20.18
C THR A 32 -3.51 -19.08 20.77
N VAL A 33 -3.24 -18.64 21.99
CA VAL A 33 -4.08 -17.71 22.75
C VAL A 33 -3.32 -16.44 23.12
N GLN A 34 -4.02 -15.31 23.10
CA GLN A 34 -3.57 -14.08 23.73
C GLN A 34 -4.21 -13.99 25.12
N ILE A 35 -3.37 -13.78 26.13
CA ILE A 35 -3.78 -13.71 27.54
C ILE A 35 -3.86 -12.24 27.93
N LEU A 36 -4.98 -11.84 28.51
CA LEU A 36 -5.27 -10.48 28.93
C LEU A 36 -5.17 -10.33 30.45
N GLU A 37 -5.76 -11.29 31.18
CA GLU A 37 -5.88 -11.24 32.63
C GLU A 37 -5.65 -12.62 33.24
N GLU A 38 -5.30 -12.67 34.53
CA GLU A 38 -5.20 -13.90 35.31
C GLU A 38 -5.97 -13.80 36.63
N CYS A 39 -6.50 -14.92 37.10
CA CYS A 39 -7.18 -15.04 38.40
C CYS A 39 -7.09 -16.49 38.91
N GLN A 40 -6.41 -16.72 40.03
CA GLN A 40 -6.43 -18.00 40.78
C GLN A 40 -6.33 -19.26 39.90
N GLY A 41 -5.28 -19.38 39.09
CA GLY A 41 -5.08 -20.56 38.22
C GLY A 41 -5.92 -20.56 36.94
N TRP A 42 -6.60 -19.46 36.62
CA TRP A 42 -7.25 -19.20 35.33
C TRP A 42 -6.59 -18.05 34.58
N TYR A 43 -6.65 -18.11 33.26
CA TYR A 43 -6.41 -17.00 32.36
C TYR A 43 -7.72 -16.57 31.72
N ARG A 44 -7.80 -15.30 31.33
CA ARG A 44 -8.84 -14.76 30.47
C ARG A 44 -8.18 -14.17 29.24
N GLY A 45 -8.73 -14.49 28.08
CA GLY A 45 -8.14 -14.11 26.81
C GLY A 45 -9.02 -14.50 25.64
N PHE A 46 -8.39 -14.61 24.47
CA PHE A 46 -9.05 -15.06 23.25
C PHE A 46 -8.11 -15.93 22.42
N SER A 47 -8.70 -16.77 21.57
CA SER A 47 -7.95 -17.52 20.58
C SER A 47 -7.50 -16.57 19.48
N THR A 48 -6.24 -16.67 19.09
CA THR A 48 -5.69 -15.89 17.95
C THR A 48 -6.39 -16.20 16.63
N LYS A 49 -7.11 -17.34 16.52
CA LYS A 49 -7.99 -17.68 15.39
C LYS A 49 -9.27 -16.83 15.37
N ASN A 50 -9.80 -16.45 16.54
CA ASN A 50 -11.02 -15.67 16.67
C ASN A 50 -10.92 -14.71 17.87
N ARG A 51 -10.52 -13.46 17.58
CA ARG A 51 -10.28 -12.43 18.60
C ARG A 51 -11.56 -11.84 19.20
N ALA A 52 -12.70 -12.04 18.54
CA ALA A 52 -13.98 -11.47 18.97
C ALA A 52 -14.53 -12.17 20.22
N ILE A 53 -14.23 -13.46 20.38
CA ILE A 53 -14.72 -14.27 21.49
C ILE A 53 -13.67 -14.28 22.60
N LYS A 54 -14.00 -13.61 23.71
CA LYS A 54 -13.21 -13.63 24.94
C LYS A 54 -13.81 -14.64 25.92
N GLY A 55 -12.96 -15.39 26.59
CA GLY A 55 -13.37 -16.28 27.66
C GLY A 55 -12.21 -16.67 28.56
N ILE A 56 -12.50 -17.54 29.52
CA ILE A 56 -11.55 -18.02 30.52
C ILE A 56 -11.07 -19.42 30.17
N PHE A 57 -9.86 -19.77 30.55
CA PHE A 57 -9.28 -21.11 30.38
C PHE A 57 -8.23 -21.40 31.47
N PRO A 58 -8.01 -22.66 31.87
CA PRO A 58 -7.11 -22.99 32.97
C PRO A 58 -5.65 -22.68 32.63
N GLN A 59 -4.88 -22.16 33.59
CA GLN A 59 -3.45 -21.89 33.40
C GLN A 59 -2.67 -23.17 33.13
N SER A 60 -3.04 -24.28 33.76
CA SER A 60 -2.40 -25.59 33.60
C SER A 60 -2.53 -26.18 32.18
N TYR A 61 -3.41 -25.63 31.35
CA TYR A 61 -3.63 -26.07 29.98
C TYR A 61 -2.83 -25.24 28.97
N ILE A 62 -2.10 -24.21 29.43
CA ILE A 62 -1.41 -23.27 28.56
C ILE A 62 0.09 -23.30 28.84
N HIS A 63 0.86 -23.59 27.79
CA HIS A 63 2.29 -23.37 27.77
C HIS A 63 2.59 -21.95 27.28
N LEU A 64 3.16 -21.12 28.14
CA LEU A 64 3.54 -19.75 27.81
C LEU A 64 4.66 -19.76 26.76
N LYS A 65 4.57 -18.85 25.78
CA LYS A 65 5.58 -18.70 24.74
C LYS A 65 6.09 -17.25 24.72
N PRO A 66 7.37 -17.03 24.38
CA PRO A 66 7.91 -15.68 24.25
C PRO A 66 7.21 -14.92 23.12
N CYS A 67 6.85 -13.67 23.41
CA CYS A 67 6.20 -12.76 22.48
C CYS A 67 6.72 -11.34 22.68
N LYS A 68 6.74 -10.58 21.59
CA LYS A 68 6.87 -9.12 21.60
C LYS A 68 5.48 -8.51 21.73
N VAL A 69 5.39 -7.46 22.52
CA VAL A 69 4.16 -6.66 22.68
C VAL A 69 4.40 -5.33 22.00
N ASP A 70 3.56 -5.01 21.01
CA ASP A 70 3.54 -3.72 20.32
C ASP A 70 2.26 -2.97 20.72
N ASN A 71 2.31 -1.63 20.74
CA ASN A 71 1.19 -0.74 21.08
C ASN A 71 0.56 -1.03 22.46
N GLU A 72 1.37 -1.01 23.53
CA GLU A 72 0.88 -1.21 24.90
C GLU A 72 -0.35 -0.34 25.22
N GLY A 73 -1.40 -0.96 25.78
CA GLY A 73 -2.65 -0.29 26.11
C GLY A 73 -3.87 -0.88 25.38
N LEU A 74 -4.77 -0.02 24.90
CA LEU A 74 -6.06 -0.43 24.31
C LEU A 74 -5.93 -1.19 22.98
N PHE A 75 -4.80 -1.02 22.28
CA PHE A 75 -4.53 -1.60 20.96
C PHE A 75 -3.35 -2.58 20.98
N GLU A 76 -3.14 -3.24 22.13
CA GLU A 76 -2.04 -4.17 22.35
C GLU A 76 -2.02 -5.30 21.31
N SER A 77 -0.93 -5.38 20.55
CA SER A 77 -0.65 -6.43 19.58
C SER A 77 0.43 -7.36 20.12
N VAL A 78 0.15 -8.66 20.14
CA VAL A 78 1.07 -9.67 20.66
C VAL A 78 1.59 -10.51 19.50
N VAL A 79 2.90 -10.40 19.25
CA VAL A 79 3.58 -11.06 18.14
C VAL A 79 4.53 -12.13 18.71
N PRO A 80 4.39 -13.41 18.34
CA PRO A 80 5.34 -14.44 18.78
C PRO A 80 6.77 -14.13 18.30
N VAL A 81 7.77 -14.41 19.14
CA VAL A 81 9.21 -14.26 18.78
C VAL A 81 9.70 -15.44 17.91
N GLU A 82 8.85 -16.45 17.71
CA GLU A 82 9.13 -17.61 16.86
C GLU A 82 9.44 -17.17 15.42
N ASP A 83 10.33 -17.91 14.76
CA ASP A 83 10.73 -17.67 13.39
C ASP A 83 9.50 -17.50 12.47
N PRO A 84 9.39 -16.39 11.72
CA PRO A 84 8.23 -16.13 10.86
C PRO A 84 7.95 -17.28 9.89
N VAL A 85 8.98 -17.94 9.36
CA VAL A 85 8.81 -19.06 8.42
C VAL A 85 8.21 -20.27 9.13
N VAL A 86 8.62 -20.55 10.38
CA VAL A 86 8.05 -21.65 11.18
C VAL A 86 6.59 -21.39 11.51
N ARG A 87 6.26 -20.15 11.89
CA ARG A 87 4.87 -19.72 12.10
C ARG A 87 4.05 -19.88 10.83
N GLU A 88 4.58 -19.42 9.70
CA GLU A 88 3.91 -19.48 8.41
C GLU A 88 3.61 -20.91 7.98
N VAL A 89 4.58 -21.82 8.05
CA VAL A 89 4.35 -23.25 7.75
C VAL A 89 3.20 -23.81 8.59
N THR A 90 3.10 -23.41 9.86
CA THR A 90 2.01 -23.85 10.75
C THR A 90 0.64 -23.39 10.24
N LEU A 91 0.53 -22.15 9.79
CA LEU A 91 -0.71 -21.57 9.28
C LEU A 91 -1.09 -22.19 7.92
N VAL A 92 -0.12 -22.30 7.02
CA VAL A 92 -0.30 -22.90 5.68
C VAL A 92 -0.75 -24.35 5.79
N LEU A 93 -0.12 -25.16 6.65
CA LEU A 93 -0.54 -26.56 6.84
C LEU A 93 -1.96 -26.69 7.40
N ARG A 94 -2.42 -25.75 8.24
CA ARG A 94 -3.80 -25.73 8.74
C ARG A 94 -4.80 -25.43 7.62
N GLU A 95 -4.51 -24.41 6.82
CA GLU A 95 -5.34 -24.01 5.69
C GLU A 95 -5.38 -25.10 4.61
N TRP A 96 -4.21 -25.58 4.18
CA TRP A 96 -4.10 -26.67 3.22
C TRP A 96 -4.73 -27.95 3.75
N GLY A 97 -4.64 -28.24 5.05
CA GLY A 97 -5.27 -29.40 5.66
C GLY A 97 -6.79 -29.41 5.53
N ARG A 98 -7.44 -28.24 5.56
CA ARG A 98 -8.88 -28.11 5.27
C ARG A 98 -9.16 -28.43 3.80
N ILE A 99 -8.45 -27.76 2.88
CA ILE A 99 -8.64 -27.90 1.44
C ILE A 99 -8.29 -29.32 0.96
N TRP A 100 -7.28 -29.95 1.55
CA TRP A 100 -6.84 -31.31 1.23
C TRP A 100 -7.93 -32.35 1.53
N LYS A 101 -8.71 -32.15 2.61
CA LYS A 101 -9.89 -32.98 2.91
C LYS A 101 -11.01 -32.77 1.88
N GLU A 102 -11.19 -31.55 1.39
CA GLU A 102 -12.17 -31.25 0.33
C GLU A 102 -11.77 -31.92 -0.99
N ILE A 103 -10.50 -31.83 -1.38
CA ILE A 103 -9.94 -32.51 -2.58
C ILE A 103 -10.15 -34.03 -2.52
N PHE A 104 -10.06 -34.64 -1.33
CA PHE A 104 -10.35 -36.05 -1.12
C PHE A 104 -11.82 -36.38 -1.43
N VAL A 105 -12.76 -35.57 -0.92
CA VAL A 105 -14.20 -35.74 -1.18
C VAL A 105 -14.51 -35.56 -2.68
N GLU A 106 -13.85 -34.62 -3.34
CA GLU A 106 -13.93 -34.38 -4.79
C GLU A 106 -13.27 -35.49 -5.64
N ARG A 107 -12.60 -36.47 -5.01
CA ARG A 107 -11.91 -37.59 -5.68
C ARG A 107 -10.81 -37.17 -6.66
N ASN A 108 -10.19 -36.01 -6.45
CA ASN A 108 -9.05 -35.59 -7.26
C ASN A 108 -7.75 -36.21 -6.70
N HIS A 109 -7.54 -37.50 -6.99
CA HIS A 109 -6.45 -38.31 -6.45
C HIS A 109 -5.06 -37.71 -6.71
N TYR A 110 -4.81 -37.20 -7.93
CA TYR A 110 -3.51 -36.62 -8.26
C TYR A 110 -3.21 -35.38 -7.41
N LYS A 111 -4.17 -34.46 -7.29
CA LYS A 111 -4.00 -33.25 -6.48
C LYS A 111 -3.86 -33.60 -4.99
N PHE A 112 -4.66 -34.56 -4.51
CA PHE A 112 -4.59 -35.06 -3.13
C PHE A 112 -3.20 -35.60 -2.77
N GLU A 113 -2.67 -36.52 -3.58
CA GLU A 113 -1.34 -37.12 -3.33
C GLU A 113 -0.23 -36.08 -3.41
N THR A 114 -0.28 -35.21 -4.41
CA THR A 114 0.78 -34.21 -4.63
C THR A 114 0.82 -33.20 -3.49
N VAL A 115 -0.33 -32.67 -3.09
CA VAL A 115 -0.42 -31.70 -1.96
C VAL A 115 -0.04 -32.39 -0.65
N GLY A 116 -0.53 -33.61 -0.41
CA GLY A 116 -0.23 -34.38 0.80
C GLY A 116 1.27 -34.67 0.95
N LYS A 117 1.99 -34.94 -0.16
CA LYS A 117 3.45 -35.09 -0.14
C LYS A 117 4.13 -33.80 0.29
N VAL A 118 3.77 -32.66 -0.30
CA VAL A 118 4.38 -31.36 0.06
C VAL A 118 4.04 -30.97 1.49
N MET A 119 2.84 -31.27 1.99
CA MET A 119 2.50 -31.04 3.40
C MET A 119 3.41 -31.82 4.36
N ARG A 120 3.73 -33.09 4.04
CA ARG A 120 4.67 -33.90 4.84
C ARG A 120 6.09 -33.33 4.79
N ASP A 121 6.54 -32.91 3.61
CA ASP A 121 7.85 -32.26 3.45
C ASP A 121 7.94 -30.96 4.27
N LEU A 122 6.90 -30.12 4.23
CA LEU A 122 6.84 -28.88 5.01
C LEU A 122 6.85 -29.15 6.52
N LEU A 123 6.12 -30.18 6.98
CA LEU A 123 6.12 -30.57 8.39
C LEU A 123 7.51 -31.03 8.85
N GLU A 124 8.22 -31.79 8.02
CA GLU A 124 9.58 -32.24 8.25
C GLU A 124 10.56 -31.05 8.33
N TRP A 125 10.54 -30.15 7.34
CA TRP A 125 11.42 -28.99 7.33
C TRP A 125 11.12 -28.02 8.48
N ARG A 126 9.84 -27.89 8.88
CA ARG A 126 9.48 -27.14 10.09
C ARG A 126 10.14 -27.75 11.33
N ARG A 127 10.14 -29.09 11.47
CA ARG A 127 10.80 -29.77 12.59
C ARG A 127 12.30 -29.48 12.61
N GLN A 128 12.94 -29.47 11.44
CA GLN A 128 14.37 -29.15 11.29
C GLN A 128 14.70 -27.69 11.61
N LEU A 129 13.84 -26.73 11.24
CA LEU A 129 14.03 -25.33 11.65
C LEU A 129 13.90 -25.15 13.16
N VAL A 130 12.94 -25.84 13.78
CA VAL A 130 12.69 -25.73 15.23
C VAL A 130 13.76 -26.47 16.05
N SER A 131 14.41 -27.50 15.51
CA SER A 131 15.46 -28.23 16.25
C SER A 131 16.70 -27.38 16.55
N GLY A 132 16.93 -26.30 15.80
CA GLY A 132 18.07 -25.39 16.02
C GLY A 132 19.44 -26.02 15.75
N THR A 133 19.48 -27.16 15.06
CA THR A 133 20.71 -27.93 14.80
C THR A 133 21.41 -27.55 13.49
N LEU A 134 20.82 -26.65 12.71
CA LEU A 134 21.33 -26.23 11.40
C LEU A 134 22.26 -25.02 11.52
N THR A 135 23.25 -24.92 10.64
CA THR A 135 24.06 -23.71 10.52
C THR A 135 23.22 -22.54 9.98
N HIS A 136 23.74 -21.31 10.06
CA HIS A 136 23.07 -20.13 9.50
C HIS A 136 22.80 -20.27 8.00
N ASP A 137 23.76 -20.78 7.23
CA ASP A 137 23.60 -20.98 5.79
C ASP A 137 22.57 -22.06 5.48
N GLN A 138 22.63 -23.21 6.17
CA GLN A 138 21.64 -24.28 6.02
C GLN A 138 20.23 -23.80 6.38
N THR A 139 20.10 -23.00 7.43
CA THR A 139 18.82 -22.40 7.84
C THR A 139 18.28 -21.47 6.76
N ARG A 140 19.14 -20.62 6.17
CA ARG A 140 18.77 -19.70 5.09
C ARG A 140 18.29 -20.46 3.85
N GLU A 141 19.02 -21.48 3.43
CA GLU A 141 18.66 -22.32 2.28
C GLU A 141 17.35 -23.08 2.52
N LEU A 142 17.18 -23.64 3.73
CA LEU A 142 15.95 -24.37 4.08
C LEU A 142 14.74 -23.44 4.10
N LYS A 143 14.87 -22.21 4.61
CA LYS A 143 13.81 -21.19 4.56
C LYS A 143 13.40 -20.88 3.14
N LEU A 144 14.36 -20.61 2.24
CA LEU A 144 14.07 -20.35 0.83
C LEU A 144 13.34 -21.52 0.18
N LYS A 145 13.78 -22.75 0.46
CA LYS A 145 13.15 -23.97 -0.04
C LYS A 145 11.71 -24.14 0.46
N ILE A 146 11.46 -23.86 1.75
CA ILE A 146 10.12 -23.88 2.36
C ILE A 146 9.21 -22.89 1.63
N ILE A 147 9.65 -21.63 1.50
CA ILE A 147 8.87 -20.56 0.87
C ILE A 147 8.49 -20.92 -0.57
N GLN A 148 9.46 -21.37 -1.38
CA GLN A 148 9.19 -21.82 -2.76
C GLN A 148 8.13 -22.92 -2.84
N LYS A 149 8.08 -23.81 -1.84
CA LYS A 149 7.10 -24.90 -1.77
C LYS A 149 5.73 -24.43 -1.27
N ILE A 150 5.68 -23.48 -0.34
CA ILE A 150 4.45 -22.79 0.06
C ILE A 150 3.84 -22.08 -1.15
N ASP A 151 4.61 -21.25 -1.85
CA ASP A 151 4.11 -20.49 -3.00
C ASP A 151 3.61 -21.43 -4.12
N TRP A 152 4.35 -22.52 -4.38
CA TRP A 152 3.91 -23.56 -5.31
C TRP A 152 2.56 -24.17 -4.92
N GLY A 153 2.37 -24.49 -3.64
CA GLY A 153 1.14 -25.13 -3.17
C GLY A 153 -0.02 -24.15 -3.09
N ASN A 154 0.19 -22.90 -2.66
CA ASN A 154 -0.83 -21.85 -2.70
C ASN A 154 -1.36 -21.70 -4.13
N ARG A 155 -0.45 -21.59 -5.11
CA ARG A 155 -0.85 -21.55 -6.52
C ARG A 155 -1.60 -22.80 -6.98
N LYS A 156 -1.13 -24.00 -6.59
CA LYS A 156 -1.79 -25.27 -6.95
C LYS A 156 -3.19 -25.39 -6.35
N LEU A 157 -3.42 -24.77 -5.19
CA LEU A 157 -4.69 -24.74 -4.48
C LEU A 157 -5.57 -23.55 -4.88
N GLY A 158 -5.05 -22.56 -5.61
CA GLY A 158 -5.78 -21.34 -5.98
C GLY A 158 -5.87 -20.31 -4.86
N LEU A 159 -4.91 -20.31 -3.94
CA LEU A 159 -4.78 -19.37 -2.83
C LEU A 159 -3.90 -18.17 -3.22
N ASP A 160 -4.04 -17.09 -2.45
CA ASP A 160 -3.26 -15.89 -2.64
C ASP A 160 -1.75 -16.12 -2.40
N LEU A 161 -0.95 -15.39 -3.17
CA LEU A 161 0.51 -15.36 -3.02
C LEU A 161 0.92 -14.15 -2.18
N VAL A 162 1.83 -14.39 -1.25
CA VAL A 162 2.40 -13.34 -0.40
C VAL A 162 3.60 -12.72 -1.12
N PRO A 163 3.64 -11.39 -1.32
CA PRO A 163 4.80 -10.70 -1.90
C PRO A 163 6.04 -10.85 -0.99
N ARG A 164 7.19 -11.24 -1.57
CA ARG A 164 8.42 -11.53 -0.82
C ARG A 164 9.67 -10.98 -1.46
N GLN A 165 10.65 -10.69 -0.61
CA GLN A 165 12.05 -10.52 -0.98
C GLN A 165 12.87 -11.63 -0.31
N GLY A 166 13.36 -12.58 -1.11
CA GLY A 166 14.00 -13.78 -0.59
C GLY A 166 13.02 -14.63 0.23
N ALA A 167 13.35 -14.89 1.51
CA ALA A 167 12.49 -15.65 2.43
C ALA A 167 11.59 -14.76 3.31
N GLN A 168 11.71 -13.44 3.22
CA GLN A 168 10.99 -12.50 4.07
C GLN A 168 9.75 -11.97 3.36
N MET A 169 8.63 -11.94 4.10
CA MET A 169 7.44 -11.22 3.69
C MET A 169 7.73 -9.73 3.69
N VAL A 170 7.20 -9.04 2.68
CA VAL A 170 7.34 -7.60 2.53
C VAL A 170 6.22 -6.88 3.28
N GLU A 171 6.57 -5.86 4.05
CA GLU A 171 5.60 -4.98 4.70
C GLU A 171 5.07 -3.93 3.69
N PRO A 172 3.76 -3.89 3.39
CA PRO A 172 3.21 -2.97 2.39
C PRO A 172 3.50 -1.50 2.66
N ASP A 173 3.49 -1.10 3.94
CA ASP A 173 3.71 0.29 4.35
C ASP A 173 5.18 0.73 4.25
N SER A 174 6.10 -0.23 4.05
CA SER A 174 7.53 0.05 3.94
C SER A 174 7.99 0.40 2.52
N MET A 175 7.11 0.29 1.52
CA MET A 175 7.47 0.52 0.12
C MET A 175 6.36 1.18 -0.69
N SER A 176 6.72 1.71 -1.87
CA SER A 176 5.74 2.31 -2.77
C SER A 176 4.78 1.27 -3.35
N VAL A 177 3.56 1.67 -3.68
CA VAL A 177 2.55 0.80 -4.31
C VAL A 177 3.07 0.17 -5.61
N VAL A 178 3.85 0.93 -6.39
CA VAL A 178 4.46 0.47 -7.64
C VAL A 178 5.54 -0.58 -7.38
N GLU A 179 6.36 -0.38 -6.35
CA GLU A 179 7.38 -1.35 -5.94
C GLU A 179 6.74 -2.65 -5.42
N LEU A 180 5.71 -2.54 -4.58
CA LEU A 180 4.97 -3.68 -4.08
C LEU A 180 4.34 -4.49 -5.22
N TYR A 181 3.78 -3.82 -6.22
CA TYR A 181 3.28 -4.46 -7.43
C TYR A 181 4.38 -5.24 -8.16
N HIS A 182 5.56 -4.65 -8.36
CA HIS A 182 6.67 -5.35 -9.00
C HIS A 182 7.14 -6.57 -8.19
N VAL A 183 7.19 -6.46 -6.86
CA VAL A 183 7.54 -7.59 -5.97
C VAL A 183 6.49 -8.70 -6.06
N HIS A 184 5.21 -8.35 -6.08
CA HIS A 184 4.12 -9.31 -6.26
C HIS A 184 4.22 -10.04 -7.60
N VAL A 185 4.39 -9.29 -8.71
CA VAL A 185 4.55 -9.86 -10.05
C VAL A 185 5.77 -10.77 -10.12
N ALA A 186 6.92 -10.34 -9.60
CA ALA A 186 8.13 -11.17 -9.56
C ALA A 186 7.94 -12.45 -8.73
N SER A 187 7.21 -12.36 -7.61
CA SER A 187 6.88 -13.53 -6.79
C SER A 187 6.01 -14.52 -7.58
N ALA A 188 4.97 -14.04 -8.26
CA ALA A 188 4.10 -14.86 -9.10
C ALA A 188 4.83 -15.48 -10.33
N GLU A 189 5.77 -14.74 -10.93
CA GLU A 189 6.57 -15.19 -12.07
C GLU A 189 7.64 -16.22 -11.64
N ASN A 190 8.31 -16.02 -10.51
CA ASN A 190 9.35 -16.92 -10.01
C ASN A 190 8.82 -18.31 -9.63
N THR A 191 7.53 -18.43 -9.29
CA THR A 191 6.87 -19.71 -9.03
C THR A 191 6.47 -20.46 -10.32
N GLN A 192 6.57 -19.82 -11.51
CA GLN A 192 6.42 -20.54 -12.78
C GLN A 192 7.69 -21.36 -13.01
N GLY A 193 7.62 -22.66 -12.73
CA GLY A 193 8.75 -23.57 -12.90
C GLY A 193 9.36 -23.52 -14.31
N VAL A 194 10.58 -24.06 -14.43
CA VAL A 194 11.40 -24.12 -15.65
C VAL A 194 10.64 -24.59 -16.90
N SER A 195 9.57 -25.38 -16.74
CA SER A 195 8.70 -25.88 -17.82
C SER A 195 7.85 -24.80 -18.52
N ALA A 196 7.67 -23.61 -17.94
CA ALA A 196 7.01 -22.47 -18.59
C ALA A 196 7.99 -21.60 -19.42
N ARG A 197 9.30 -21.92 -19.42
CA ARG A 197 10.32 -21.22 -20.21
C ARG A 197 10.35 -21.66 -21.70
N GLY A 198 9.24 -22.20 -22.22
CA GLY A 198 9.10 -22.38 -23.67
C GLY A 198 8.90 -21.02 -24.32
N THR A 199 9.89 -20.54 -25.08
CA THR A 199 9.85 -19.47 -26.12
C THR A 199 9.03 -18.19 -25.88
N ILE A 200 8.55 -17.90 -24.67
CA ILE A 200 7.93 -16.62 -24.34
C ILE A 200 9.07 -15.67 -24.00
N LYS A 201 9.45 -14.85 -24.99
CA LYS A 201 10.36 -13.72 -24.82
C LYS A 201 9.95 -12.98 -23.55
N LYS A 202 10.87 -12.85 -22.59
CA LYS A 202 10.76 -11.89 -21.47
C LYS A 202 10.30 -10.57 -22.08
N LYS A 203 9.04 -10.21 -21.88
CA LYS A 203 8.55 -8.88 -22.25
C LYS A 203 9.16 -7.98 -21.19
N GLU A 204 10.28 -7.34 -21.48
CA GLU A 204 10.85 -6.34 -20.59
C GLU A 204 9.74 -5.36 -20.21
N GLN A 205 9.30 -5.42 -18.95
CA GLN A 205 8.37 -4.45 -18.42
C GLN A 205 9.13 -3.12 -18.42
N LYS A 206 8.78 -2.25 -19.36
CA LYS A 206 9.32 -0.89 -19.41
C LYS A 206 9.07 -0.26 -18.05
N LYS A 207 10.14 0.12 -17.35
CA LYS A 207 10.03 0.91 -16.11
C LYS A 207 9.18 2.14 -16.40
N THR A 208 8.03 2.23 -15.75
CA THR A 208 7.23 3.47 -15.76
C THR A 208 7.99 4.48 -14.90
N LEU A 209 8.70 5.38 -15.55
CA LEU A 209 9.32 6.53 -14.89
C LEU A 209 8.27 7.64 -14.82
N THR A 210 8.01 8.13 -13.60
CA THR A 210 7.18 9.29 -13.32
C THR A 210 8.09 10.48 -13.09
N HIS A 211 7.94 11.53 -13.89
CA HIS A 211 8.69 12.77 -13.79
C HIS A 211 7.83 13.86 -13.17
N HIS A 212 8.49 14.88 -12.65
CA HIS A 212 7.86 16.06 -12.05
C HIS A 212 8.43 17.32 -12.68
N LEU A 213 7.56 18.24 -13.09
CA LEU A 213 7.94 19.55 -13.60
C LEU A 213 7.55 20.63 -12.60
N TYR A 214 8.56 21.27 -11.99
CA TYR A 214 8.36 22.44 -11.17
C TYR A 214 8.18 23.67 -12.05
N PHE A 215 7.04 24.34 -11.91
CA PHE A 215 6.73 25.58 -12.62
C PHE A 215 6.63 26.72 -11.60
N CYS A 216 7.23 27.86 -11.91
CA CYS A 216 7.02 29.07 -11.11
C CYS A 216 7.03 30.33 -11.96
N MET A 217 5.96 31.12 -11.85
CA MET A 217 5.84 32.39 -12.57
C MET A 217 6.55 33.50 -11.78
N ARG A 218 7.66 34.01 -12.31
CA ARG A 218 8.48 35.02 -11.62
C ARG A 218 8.02 36.46 -11.83
N ASP A 219 7.45 36.75 -12.98
CA ASP A 219 7.03 38.09 -13.36
C ASP A 219 5.88 38.03 -14.38
N PHE A 220 5.09 39.10 -14.45
CA PHE A 220 4.06 39.32 -15.45
C PHE A 220 4.12 40.77 -15.93
N GLY A 221 4.98 41.04 -16.91
CA GLY A 221 5.26 42.38 -17.43
C GLY A 221 4.13 43.02 -18.26
N HIS A 222 2.98 42.37 -18.43
CA HIS A 222 1.86 42.91 -19.21
C HIS A 222 0.80 43.55 -18.30
N HIS A 223 0.54 44.86 -18.47
CA HIS A 223 -0.49 45.54 -17.70
C HIS A 223 -1.89 45.34 -18.31
N VAL A 224 -2.75 44.60 -17.62
CA VAL A 224 -4.14 44.32 -18.07
C VAL A 224 -5.12 45.42 -17.64
N GLY A 225 -4.81 46.18 -16.59
CA GLY A 225 -5.66 47.25 -16.05
C GLY A 225 -6.87 46.75 -15.24
N GLU A 226 -7.02 45.43 -15.06
CA GLU A 226 -8.06 44.76 -14.29
C GLU A 226 -7.45 43.61 -13.48
N ASP A 227 -8.19 43.10 -12.48
CA ASP A 227 -7.81 41.85 -11.82
C ASP A 227 -7.73 40.73 -12.88
N THR A 228 -6.71 39.89 -12.78
CA THR A 228 -6.36 38.94 -13.83
C THR A 228 -6.17 37.55 -13.24
N GLU A 229 -6.72 36.54 -13.90
CA GLU A 229 -6.49 35.12 -13.61
C GLU A 229 -5.76 34.47 -14.77
N ILE A 230 -4.60 33.88 -14.48
CA ILE A 230 -3.77 33.17 -15.46
C ILE A 230 -3.80 31.69 -15.13
N TYR A 231 -4.21 30.88 -16.12
CA TYR A 231 -4.23 29.44 -16.00
C TYR A 231 -3.10 28.80 -16.79
N PHE A 232 -2.22 28.07 -16.12
CA PHE A 232 -1.13 27.32 -16.71
C PHE A 232 -1.46 25.83 -16.76
N SER A 233 -1.16 25.19 -17.89
CA SER A 233 -1.32 23.74 -18.09
C SER A 233 -0.36 23.24 -19.16
N LEU A 234 0.04 21.97 -19.07
CA LEU A 234 0.86 21.33 -20.09
C LEU A 234 -0.02 20.70 -21.17
N TYR A 235 0.37 20.94 -22.42
CA TYR A 235 -0.32 20.48 -23.62
C TYR A 235 0.63 19.64 -24.48
N ASP A 236 0.18 18.46 -24.87
CA ASP A 236 0.89 17.58 -25.80
C ASP A 236 0.30 17.81 -27.20
N ALA A 237 1.09 18.45 -28.08
CA ALA A 237 0.64 18.74 -29.44
C ALA A 237 0.55 17.50 -30.33
N GLY A 238 1.37 16.47 -30.06
CA GLY A 238 1.31 15.20 -30.76
C GLY A 238 0.00 14.44 -30.47
N LYS A 239 -0.48 14.49 -29.23
CA LYS A 239 -1.76 13.88 -28.80
C LYS A 239 -2.96 14.84 -28.88
N GLN A 240 -2.73 16.11 -29.20
CA GLN A 240 -3.71 17.19 -29.21
C GLN A 240 -4.57 17.28 -27.94
N LYS A 241 -3.94 17.15 -26.76
CA LYS A 241 -4.66 17.19 -25.48
C LYS A 241 -3.83 17.81 -24.36
N PHE A 242 -4.52 18.36 -23.37
CA PHE A 242 -3.91 18.70 -22.09
C PHE A 242 -3.58 17.44 -21.31
N ILE A 243 -2.38 17.42 -20.72
CA ILE A 243 -1.87 16.29 -19.92
C ILE A 243 -1.88 16.58 -18.42
N THR A 244 -2.01 17.86 -18.03
CA THR A 244 -2.11 18.27 -16.61
C THR A 244 -3.40 19.03 -16.35
N GLU A 245 -3.73 19.14 -15.07
CA GLU A 245 -4.72 20.11 -14.59
C GLU A 245 -4.25 21.57 -14.80
N ARG A 246 -5.18 22.51 -14.58
CA ARG A 246 -4.92 23.95 -14.73
C ARG A 246 -4.49 24.54 -13.39
N PHE A 247 -3.26 25.03 -13.33
CA PHE A 247 -2.75 25.80 -12.21
C PHE A 247 -3.15 27.28 -12.35
N LEU A 248 -3.71 27.87 -11.29
CA LEU A 248 -4.21 29.24 -11.29
C LEU A 248 -3.25 30.18 -10.55
N VAL A 249 -2.80 31.22 -11.24
CA VAL A 249 -2.16 32.40 -10.65
C VAL A 249 -3.11 33.58 -10.78
N LYS A 250 -3.38 34.29 -9.67
CA LYS A 250 -4.18 35.52 -9.71
C LYS A 250 -3.25 36.73 -9.59
N ILE A 251 -3.63 37.83 -10.23
CA ILE A 251 -2.88 39.09 -10.24
C ILE A 251 -3.89 40.22 -10.00
N SER A 252 -3.60 41.09 -9.04
CA SER A 252 -4.42 42.28 -8.78
C SER A 252 -4.20 43.34 -9.88
N LYS A 253 -5.21 44.19 -10.11
CA LYS A 253 -5.10 45.40 -10.95
C LYS A 253 -3.92 46.30 -10.56
N GLU A 254 -3.49 46.28 -9.29
CA GLU A 254 -2.37 47.06 -8.75
C GLU A 254 -0.99 46.49 -9.14
N GLY A 255 -0.98 45.37 -9.87
CA GLY A 255 0.23 44.77 -10.42
C GLY A 255 0.70 43.54 -9.65
N PHE A 256 1.69 42.88 -10.24
CA PHE A 256 2.22 41.59 -9.77
C PHE A 256 2.97 41.72 -8.43
N SER A 257 3.69 42.82 -8.21
CA SER A 257 4.52 43.05 -7.02
C SER A 257 3.76 43.13 -5.70
N ASN A 258 2.47 43.47 -5.72
CA ASN A 258 1.64 43.63 -4.52
C ASN A 258 0.84 42.36 -4.15
N TYR A 259 0.85 41.31 -5.00
CA TYR A 259 0.03 40.11 -4.81
C TYR A 259 0.73 38.97 -4.07
N ILE A 260 2.04 39.03 -3.86
CA ILE A 260 2.80 37.99 -3.13
C ILE A 260 2.57 38.13 -1.61
N GLU A 261 1.31 38.04 -1.16
CA GLU A 261 0.97 37.95 0.27
C GLU A 261 1.28 36.56 0.85
N LYS A 262 1.45 35.54 0.01
CA LYS A 262 1.78 34.17 0.41
C LYS A 262 2.96 33.64 -0.41
N LEU A 263 4.05 33.29 0.29
CA LEU A 263 5.16 32.53 -0.28
C LEU A 263 4.62 31.33 -1.07
N HIS A 264 5.10 31.15 -2.31
CA HIS A 264 4.80 30.01 -3.21
C HIS A 264 3.40 29.98 -3.87
N SER A 265 2.58 31.02 -3.76
CA SER A 265 1.27 31.06 -4.45
C SER A 265 1.34 31.15 -5.99
N ASN A 266 2.54 31.35 -6.54
CA ASN A 266 2.85 31.48 -7.97
C ASN A 266 3.62 30.27 -8.55
N CYS A 267 3.83 29.22 -7.75
CA CYS A 267 4.52 28.02 -8.18
C CYS A 267 3.65 26.76 -8.01
N THR A 268 3.91 25.73 -8.82
CA THR A 268 3.27 24.41 -8.73
C THR A 268 4.23 23.32 -9.17
N VAL A 269 3.91 22.07 -8.85
CA VAL A 269 4.59 20.89 -9.39
C VAL A 269 3.58 20.11 -10.22
N PHE A 270 3.84 19.97 -11.51
CA PHE A 270 3.08 19.06 -12.36
C PHE A 270 3.63 17.64 -12.15
N THR A 271 2.82 16.77 -11.56
CA THR A 271 3.17 15.38 -11.25
C THR A 271 2.71 14.41 -12.33
N ASP A 272 3.06 13.12 -12.17
CA ASP A 272 2.53 12.01 -12.97
C ASP A 272 2.83 12.08 -14.47
N LEU A 273 3.94 12.71 -14.85
CA LEU A 273 4.38 12.81 -16.24
C LEU A 273 5.18 11.58 -16.64
N GLY A 274 4.72 10.83 -17.65
CA GLY A 274 5.46 9.70 -18.18
C GLY A 274 6.56 10.11 -19.15
N ASN A 275 7.50 9.19 -19.44
CA ASN A 275 8.47 9.35 -20.52
C ASN A 275 7.82 9.67 -21.89
N ALA A 276 6.61 9.18 -22.13
CA ALA A 276 5.87 9.42 -23.37
C ALA A 276 5.19 10.80 -23.42
N ASP A 277 5.10 11.49 -22.29
CA ASP A 277 4.53 12.84 -22.18
C ASP A 277 5.63 13.90 -22.25
N LEU A 278 6.85 13.59 -21.77
CA LEU A 278 8.04 14.43 -21.94
C LEU A 278 8.67 14.24 -23.34
N ASN A 279 7.96 14.67 -24.37
CA ASN A 279 8.43 14.66 -25.76
C ASN A 279 8.80 16.08 -26.23
N LYS A 280 9.23 16.23 -27.50
CA LYS A 280 9.57 17.55 -28.08
C LYS A 280 8.36 18.45 -28.34
N ASP A 281 7.16 17.87 -28.31
CA ASP A 281 5.89 18.51 -28.64
C ASP A 281 5.08 18.90 -27.40
N ILE A 282 5.75 19.03 -26.24
CA ILE A 282 5.14 19.50 -25.00
C ILE A 282 5.24 21.02 -24.89
N TYR A 283 4.13 21.65 -24.54
CA TYR A 283 3.99 23.10 -24.42
C TYR A 283 3.37 23.50 -23.09
N VAL A 284 3.84 24.60 -22.50
CA VAL A 284 3.09 25.31 -21.45
C VAL A 284 2.12 26.25 -22.14
N VAL A 285 0.84 26.14 -21.81
CA VAL A 285 -0.20 27.06 -22.27
C VAL A 285 -0.67 27.90 -21.10
N ALA A 286 -0.66 29.22 -21.28
CA ALA A 286 -1.16 30.19 -20.33
C ALA A 286 -2.43 30.86 -20.89
N HIS A 287 -3.58 30.67 -20.24
CA HIS A 287 -4.81 31.39 -20.57
C HIS A 287 -4.99 32.56 -19.62
N VAL A 288 -4.97 33.77 -20.18
CA VAL A 288 -5.11 35.03 -19.43
C VAL A 288 -6.57 35.47 -19.49
N MET A 289 -7.19 35.59 -18.31
CA MET A 289 -8.57 36.01 -18.14
C MET A 289 -8.59 37.31 -17.35
N ARG A 290 -9.19 38.37 -17.91
CA ARG A 290 -9.42 39.62 -17.19
C ARG A 290 -10.77 39.59 -16.48
N ILE A 291 -10.81 40.15 -15.29
CA ILE A 291 -11.93 40.12 -14.35
C ILE A 291 -12.37 41.56 -14.09
N GLY A 292 -13.48 41.95 -14.69
CA GLY A 292 -13.93 43.34 -14.66
C GLY A 292 -15.32 43.56 -15.24
N LYS A 293 -15.66 44.81 -15.53
CA LYS A 293 -16.98 45.20 -16.05
C LYS A 293 -17.07 44.94 -17.54
N MET A 294 -18.22 44.45 -18.02
CA MET A 294 -18.40 44.07 -19.43
C MET A 294 -18.23 45.23 -20.44
N LEU A 295 -18.55 46.48 -20.05
CA LEU A 295 -18.47 47.68 -20.89
C LEU A 295 -17.62 48.77 -20.21
N TYR A 296 -16.79 49.47 -20.98
CA TYR A 296 -16.20 50.75 -20.56
C TYR A 296 -17.27 51.83 -20.74
N SER A 297 -17.83 52.36 -19.65
CA SER A 297 -18.74 53.52 -19.73
C SER A 297 -17.94 54.81 -19.49
N ASP A 298 -17.70 55.59 -20.53
CA ASP A 298 -17.15 56.96 -20.43
C ASP A 298 -18.18 58.01 -19.98
N SER A 299 -19.36 57.60 -19.51
CA SER A 299 -20.40 58.51 -19.03
C SER A 299 -20.44 58.56 -17.50
N SER A 300 -19.59 59.40 -16.94
CA SER A 300 -19.69 59.87 -15.56
C SER A 300 -20.89 60.81 -15.40
N LYS A 301 -22.06 60.26 -15.07
CA LYS A 301 -23.06 61.01 -14.29
C LYS A 301 -23.56 60.19 -13.12
N LYS A 302 -23.26 60.73 -11.94
CA LYS A 302 -23.66 60.28 -10.61
C LYS A 302 -25.10 59.79 -10.57
N THR A 303 -25.32 58.57 -10.12
CA THR A 303 -26.48 58.25 -9.28
C THR A 303 -26.03 57.23 -8.25
N GLU A 304 -25.79 57.72 -7.04
CA GLU A 304 -25.64 56.92 -5.84
C GLU A 304 -26.98 56.20 -5.56
N LYS A 305 -26.88 54.98 -5.03
CA LYS A 305 -27.95 54.09 -4.53
C LYS A 305 -28.47 53.03 -5.51
N ALA A 306 -27.66 51.99 -5.71
CA ALA A 306 -28.15 50.61 -5.73
C ALA A 306 -27.02 49.67 -5.26
N VAL A 307 -27.27 48.94 -4.18
CA VAL A 307 -26.45 47.80 -3.70
C VAL A 307 -26.68 46.61 -4.65
N ALA A 308 -26.48 46.83 -5.94
CA ALA A 308 -26.36 45.75 -6.90
C ALA A 308 -24.91 45.26 -6.80
N GLN A 309 -24.71 44.01 -6.41
CA GLN A 309 -23.43 43.31 -6.56
C GLN A 309 -22.84 43.73 -7.90
N GLN A 310 -21.71 44.45 -7.89
CA GLN A 310 -21.01 44.78 -9.13
C GLN A 310 -20.72 43.46 -9.82
N GLN A 311 -21.49 43.12 -10.85
CA GLN A 311 -21.31 41.89 -11.59
C GLN A 311 -19.96 41.98 -12.27
N VAL A 312 -19.02 41.20 -11.77
CA VAL A 312 -17.68 41.09 -12.32
C VAL A 312 -17.69 39.93 -13.30
N PHE A 313 -17.30 40.20 -14.54
CA PHE A 313 -17.28 39.23 -15.62
C PHE A 313 -15.85 38.76 -15.86
N LYS A 314 -15.70 37.45 -15.96
CA LYS A 314 -14.46 36.83 -16.39
C LYS A 314 -14.45 36.72 -17.91
N ARG A 315 -13.49 37.40 -18.54
CA ARG A 315 -13.42 37.55 -20.00
C ARG A 315 -12.05 37.12 -20.51
N PRO A 316 -11.97 36.42 -21.66
CA PRO A 316 -10.68 36.13 -22.28
C PRO A 316 -9.93 37.44 -22.57
N HIS A 317 -8.66 37.48 -22.19
CA HIS A 317 -7.75 38.57 -22.50
C HIS A 317 -6.70 38.15 -23.52
N GLY A 318 -6.17 36.93 -23.38
CA GLY A 318 -5.19 36.39 -24.32
C GLY A 318 -4.76 34.96 -23.97
N VAL A 319 -3.95 34.39 -24.85
CA VAL A 319 -3.31 33.08 -24.66
C VAL A 319 -1.84 33.21 -25.01
N ALA A 320 -0.97 32.63 -24.19
CA ALA A 320 0.44 32.46 -24.49
C ALA A 320 0.80 30.97 -24.51
N VAL A 321 1.75 30.60 -25.36
CA VAL A 321 2.20 29.22 -25.52
C VAL A 321 3.72 29.21 -25.60
N GLN A 322 4.36 28.32 -24.84
CA GLN A 322 5.81 28.14 -24.83
C GLN A 322 6.15 26.67 -25.03
N ASN A 323 6.99 26.34 -26.02
CA ASN A 323 7.50 24.97 -26.21
C ASN A 323 8.50 24.66 -25.08
N LEU A 324 8.36 23.48 -24.48
CA LEU A 324 9.25 22.96 -23.45
C LEU A 324 10.24 21.90 -23.95
N GLY A 325 10.04 21.37 -25.16
CA GLY A 325 10.85 20.31 -25.76
C GLY A 325 12.34 20.65 -25.84
N ASP A 326 12.66 21.91 -26.12
CA ASP A 326 14.05 22.40 -26.15
C ASP A 326 14.75 22.25 -24.79
N TYR A 327 14.04 22.54 -23.70
CA TYR A 327 14.56 22.43 -22.33
C TYR A 327 14.64 20.98 -21.82
N LEU A 328 13.84 20.08 -22.39
CA LEU A 328 13.84 18.66 -22.02
C LEU A 328 14.94 17.85 -22.73
N THR A 329 15.45 18.37 -23.86
CA THR A 329 16.52 17.71 -24.64
C THR A 329 17.91 18.30 -24.40
N SER A 330 18.03 19.45 -23.74
CA SER A 330 19.30 19.95 -23.21
C SER A 330 19.72 19.14 -21.98
N LYS A 331 20.30 17.96 -22.22
CA LYS A 331 21.18 17.33 -21.24
C LYS A 331 22.51 18.07 -21.29
N GLU A 332 22.81 18.85 -20.25
CA GLU A 332 24.19 18.96 -19.76
C GLU A 332 24.53 17.71 -18.94
#